data_AF-A0A928JQ93-F1
#
_entry.id   AF-A0A928JQ93-F1
#
_cell.length_a   1.000
_cell.length_b   1.000
_cell.length_c   1.000
_cell.angle_alpha   90.00
_cell.angle_beta   90.00
_cell.angle_gamma   90.00
#
_symmetry.space_group_name_H-M   'P 1'
#
loop_
_entity.id
_entity.type
_entity.pdbx_description
1 polymer ?
#
loop_
_entity_poly.entity_id
_entity_poly.type
_entity_poly.pdbx_seq_one_letter_code
_entity_poly.pdbx_strand_id
1 'polypeptide(L)' 'MMKCDNYLCIYQSNEECLLNEIRIDALGMCTECIYPDFNEEILNEAKLKLLNKYEKDREEDID' A
#
# COMPACT_ATOMS: atom_id res chain seq x y z
N MET A 1 -16.22 1.21 22.74
CA MET A 1 -16.13 1.40 21.29
C MET A 1 -14.66 1.51 20.94
N MET A 2 -14.10 0.61 20.14
CA MET A 2 -12.69 0.67 19.73
C MET A 2 -12.56 1.71 18.63
N LYS A 3 -11.76 2.75 18.90
CA LYS A 3 -11.37 3.70 17.86
C LYS A 3 -10.41 3.01 16.89
N CYS A 4 -10.45 3.38 15.61
CA CYS A 4 -9.48 2.89 14.64
C CYS A 4 -8.12 3.56 14.93
N ASP A 5 -7.16 2.79 15.46
CA ASP A 5 -5.82 3.29 15.79
C ASP A 5 -4.96 3.55 14.55
N ASN A 6 -5.38 3.06 13.37
CA ASN A 6 -4.68 3.27 12.11
C ASN A 6 -5.24 4.51 11.40
N TYR A 7 -4.51 5.62 11.47
CA TYR A 7 -4.89 6.89 10.83
C TYR A 7 -4.99 6.83 9.30
N LEU A 8 -4.39 5.81 8.66
CA LEU A 8 -4.47 5.58 7.21
C LEU A 8 -5.56 4.56 6.83
N CYS A 9 -6.39 4.11 7.78
CA CYS A 9 -7.44 3.15 7.50
C CYS A 9 -8.51 3.76 6.60
N ILE A 10 -8.58 3.28 5.36
CA ILE A 10 -9.61 3.71 4.38
C ILE A 10 -11.01 3.23 4.74
N TYR A 11 -11.13 2.27 5.66
CA TYR A 11 -12.40 1.73 6.15
C TYR A 11 -12.87 2.46 7.42
N GLN A 12 -12.35 3.65 7.72
CA GLN A 12 -12.76 4.42 8.90
C GLN A 12 -14.01 5.27 8.63
N SER A 13 -14.88 5.39 9.64
CA SER A 13 -15.97 6.37 9.67
C SER A 13 -16.20 6.81 11.12
N ASN A 14 -16.28 8.11 11.38
CA ASN A 14 -16.50 8.68 12.72
C ASN A 14 -15.57 8.09 13.80
N GLU A 15 -14.27 7.92 13.49
CA GLU A 15 -13.25 7.30 14.35
C GLU A 15 -13.39 5.78 14.57
N GLU A 16 -14.35 5.12 13.93
CA GLU A 16 -14.58 3.67 14.02
C GLU A 16 -14.07 2.96 12.78
N CYS A 17 -13.49 1.78 12.96
CA CYS A 17 -13.11 0.90 11.86
C CYS A 17 -14.34 0.12 11.39
N LEU A 18 -14.73 0.27 10.13
CA LEU A 18 -15.82 -0.48 9.48
C LEU A 18 -15.34 -1.84 8.93
N LEU A 19 -14.03 -2.08 8.91
CA LEU A 19 -13.47 -3.35 8.46
C LEU A 19 -13.73 -4.43 9.50
N ASN A 20 -14.72 -5.29 9.23
CA ASN A 20 -15.14 -6.37 10.13
C ASN A 20 -14.33 -7.66 9.92
N GLU A 21 -14.07 -8.02 8.66
CA GLU A 21 -13.32 -9.22 8.30
C GLU A 21 -12.47 -9.00 7.05
N ILE A 22 -11.38 -9.74 6.95
CA ILE A 22 -10.58 -9.87 5.73
C ILE A 22 -10.63 -11.34 5.34
N ARG A 23 -11.03 -11.61 4.10
CA ARG A 23 -11.01 -12.96 3.54
C ARG A 23 -9.76 -13.14 2.70
N ILE A 24 -9.12 -14.29 2.88
CA ILE A 24 -7.87 -14.65 2.20
C ILE A 24 -8.11 -15.94 1.41
N ASP A 25 -7.57 -16.04 0.21
CA ASP A 25 -7.64 -17.25 -0.61
C ASP A 25 -6.59 -18.30 -0.20
N ALA A 26 -6.62 -19.47 -0.87
CA ALA A 26 -5.70 -20.56 -0.57
C ALA A 26 -4.21 -20.24 -0.84
N LEU A 27 -3.91 -19.13 -1.52
CA LEU A 27 -2.56 -18.67 -1.83
C LEU A 27 -2.09 -17.56 -0.90
N GLY A 28 -2.91 -17.14 0.07
CA GLY A 28 -2.56 -16.06 1.00
C GLY A 28 -2.90 -14.66 0.48
N MET A 29 -3.67 -14.53 -0.59
CA MET A 29 -4.07 -13.23 -1.15
C MET A 29 -5.44 -12.79 -0.63
N CYS A 30 -5.64 -11.49 -0.41
CA CYS A 30 -6.95 -10.95 -0.03
C CYS A 30 -7.97 -11.18 -1.16
N THR A 31 -9.12 -11.78 -0.85
CA THR A 31 -10.19 -11.99 -1.84
C THR A 31 -10.95 -10.71 -2.15
N GLU A 32 -10.92 -9.75 -1.23
CA GLU A 32 -11.48 -8.41 -1.38
C GLU A 32 -10.35 -7.41 -1.15
N CYS A 33 -9.97 -6.69 -2.21
CA CYS A 33 -8.99 -5.63 -2.15
C CYS A 33 -9.48 -4.43 -2.96
N ILE A 34 -9.32 -3.24 -2.39
CA ILE A 34 -9.50 -1.99 -3.11
C ILE A 34 -8.15 -1.67 -3.73
N TYR A 35 -8.07 -1.72 -5.06
CA TYR A 35 -6.96 -1.14 -5.79
C TYR A 35 -7.28 0.33 -6.02
N PRO A 36 -6.65 1.26 -5.28
CA PRO A 36 -6.75 2.67 -5.64
C PRO A 36 -6.27 2.84 -7.08
N ASP A 37 -7.12 3.42 -7.91
CA ASP A 37 -6.75 3.78 -9.27
C ASP A 37 -5.78 4.97 -9.20
N PHE A 38 -4.56 4.77 -9.69
CA PHE A 38 -3.56 5.82 -9.77
C PHE A 38 -3.40 6.22 -11.23
N ASN A 39 -3.39 7.52 -11.51
CA ASN A 39 -3.01 8.03 -12.81
C ASN A 39 -1.66 7.40 -13.23
N GLU A 40 -1.61 6.84 -14.44
CA GLU A 40 -0.41 6.20 -15.01
C GLU A 40 0.83 7.10 -14.93
N GLU A 41 0.66 8.41 -15.11
CA GLU A 41 1.74 9.40 -14.99
C GLU A 41 2.36 9.39 -13.60
N ILE A 42 1.52 9.46 -12.55
CA ILE A 42 1.97 9.40 -11.14
C ILE A 42 2.64 8.05 -10.86
N LEU A 43 2.07 6.96 -11.37
CA LEU A 43 2.60 5.62 -11.19
C LEU A 43 4.00 5.48 -11.84
N ASN A 44 4.17 6.01 -13.04
CA ASN A 44 5.44 5.96 -13.78
C ASN A 44 6.51 6.81 -13.11
N GLU A 45 6.16 8.01 -12.62
CA GLU A 45 7.08 8.83 -11.83
C GLU A 45 7.54 8.11 -10.55
N ALA A 46 6.62 7.48 -9.83
CA ALA A 46 6.95 6.75 -8.60
C ALA A 46 7.88 5.55 -8.88
N LYS A 47 7.61 4.80 -9.96
CA LYS A 47 8.47 3.69 -10.41
C LYS A 47 9.88 4.16 -10.76
N LEU A 48 10.01 5.26 -11.51
CA LEU A 48 11.31 5.83 -11.88
C LEU A 48 12.10 6.30 -10.66
N LYS A 49 11.45 7.00 -9.73
CA LYS A 49 12.08 7.44 -8.47
C LYS A 49 12.63 6.25 -7.67
N LEU A 50 11.85 5.17 -7.57
CA LEU A 50 12.25 3.99 -6.83
C LEU A 50 13.37 3.22 -7.55
N LEU A 51 13.30 3.10 -8.88
CA LEU A 51 14.36 2.47 -9.68
C LEU A 51 15.70 3.18 -9.49
N ASN A 52 15.71 4.51 -9.66
CA ASN A 52 16.92 5.31 -9.50
C ASN A 52 17.54 5.17 -8.10
N LYS A 53 16.70 5.05 -7.07
CA LYS A 53 17.18 4.79 -5.70
C LYS A 53 17.91 3.45 -5.64
N TYR A 54 17.32 2.38 -6.14
CA TYR A 54 17.95 1.05 -6.10
C TYR A 54 19.20 0.93 -6.96
N GLU A 55 19.26 1.66 -8.07
CA GLU A 55 20.47 1.73 -8.90
C GLU A 55 21.60 2.45 -8.15
N LYS A 56 21.30 3.58 -7.51
CA LYS A 56 22.27 4.30 -6.66
C LYS A 56 22.75 3.46 -5.48
N ASP A 57 21.82 2.83 -4.74
CA ASP A 57 22.15 1.98 -3.59
C ASP A 57 23.06 0.81 -4.04
N ARG A 58 22.84 0.24 -5.24
CA ARG A 58 23.68 -0.83 -5.81
C ARG A 58 25.08 -0.35 -6.21
N GLU A 59 25.19 0.86 -6.74
CA GLU A 59 26.50 1.45 -7.09
C GLU A 59 27.34 1.72 -5.83
N GLU A 60 26.70 2.13 -4.72
CA GLU A 60 27.37 2.34 -3.42
C GLU A 60 27.80 1.03 -2.74
N ASP A 61 27.14 -0.10 -3.02
CA ASP A 61 27.52 -1.42 -2.52
C ASP A 61 28.71 -2.07 -3.28
N ILE A 62 29.21 -1.43 -4.35
CA ILE A 62 30.30 -1.92 -5.21
C ILE A 62 31.65 -1.22 -4.92
N ASP A 63 31.67 -0.15 -4.13
CA ASP A 63 32.88 0.53 -3.61
C ASP A 63 33.31 0.00 -2.22
#